data_AF-A0A7Y4KQM2-F1
#
_entry.id   AF-A0A7Y4KQM2-F1
#
_cell.length_a   1.000
_cell.length_b   1.000
_cell.length_c   1.000
_cell.angle_alpha   90.00
_cell.angle_beta   90.00
_cell.angle_gamma   90.00
#
_symmetry.space_group_name_H-M   'P 1'
#
loop_
_entity.id
_entity.type
_entity.pdbx_description
1 polymer ?
#
loop_
_entity_poly.entity_id
_entity_poly.type
_entity_poly.pdbx_seq_one_letter_code
_entity_poly.pdbx_strand_id
1 'polypeptide(L)'
;MARHPAKTLTAVCILCVGGFAWAASPSELPPGVRPLLETAQAINNGLTQTSYAYTQAPDGQPLIQRREDGWTAYTDCSGWVSYLVGKVLPTQYAAVMKFKTERFPRETKWNWPRAFVWEAWFHGLGAAPAPSAAFTAVTDLRQVRPGDIIAWCLGDWCSASHLQTRKSARGLNKDTGHILLVMGTAKQVSPASDGTPAVYSVPVLDASNLKHHAAEGASVLPLKAVRSYAGCGPGAKDYDPRAYQPGQTPTCGGVGPGAIYFQVDARGAPMGFQFGPRDAFHPKPPEQGRISIGRPVTQAAAR
;
A
#
# COMPACT_ATOMS: atom_id res chain seq x y z
N MET A 1 -1.04 -70.96 -32.23
CA MET A 1 -1.33 -69.84 -33.14
C MET A 1 -2.47 -69.05 -32.55
N ALA A 2 -2.21 -67.78 -32.28
CA ALA A 2 -3.07 -66.88 -31.51
C ALA A 2 -4.13 -66.20 -32.39
N ARG A 3 -5.21 -65.75 -31.75
CA ARG A 3 -5.82 -64.41 -31.94
C ARG A 3 -6.89 -64.19 -30.87
N HIS A 4 -6.55 -63.39 -29.86
CA HIS A 4 -7.50 -62.80 -28.91
C HIS A 4 -8.21 -61.60 -29.54
N PRO A 5 -9.47 -61.31 -29.19
CA PRO A 5 -10.15 -60.09 -29.61
C PRO A 5 -9.69 -58.90 -28.74
N ALA A 6 -9.29 -57.82 -29.40
CA ALA A 6 -8.93 -56.56 -28.78
C ALA A 6 -10.18 -55.91 -28.15
N LYS A 7 -10.15 -55.67 -26.83
CA LYS A 7 -11.10 -54.80 -26.15
C LYS A 7 -10.59 -53.37 -26.22
N THR A 8 -11.30 -52.52 -26.94
CA THR A 8 -11.06 -51.08 -27.01
C THR A 8 -11.42 -50.46 -25.65
N LEU A 9 -10.41 -50.03 -24.91
CA LEU A 9 -10.56 -49.21 -23.70
C LEU A 9 -10.68 -47.75 -24.12
N THR A 10 -11.91 -47.21 -24.04
CA THR A 10 -12.16 -45.77 -24.19
C THR A 10 -11.71 -45.08 -22.90
N ALA A 11 -10.51 -44.49 -22.92
CA ALA A 11 -10.04 -43.64 -21.84
C ALA A 11 -10.84 -42.33 -21.84
N VAL A 12 -11.73 -42.17 -20.88
CA VAL A 12 -12.40 -40.90 -20.60
C VAL A 12 -11.39 -39.99 -19.92
N CYS A 13 -10.75 -39.11 -20.68
CA CYS A 13 -10.02 -37.97 -20.14
C CYS A 13 -11.02 -36.99 -19.54
N ILE A 14 -11.20 -37.05 -18.22
CA ILE A 14 -11.82 -35.97 -17.46
C ILE A 14 -10.79 -34.84 -17.44
N LEU A 15 -10.91 -33.92 -18.39
CA LEU A 15 -10.26 -32.61 -18.34
C LEU A 15 -10.82 -31.89 -17.11
N CYS A 16 -10.08 -31.92 -16.01
CA CYS A 16 -10.23 -30.95 -14.92
C CYS A 16 -9.97 -29.57 -15.53
N VAL A 17 -11.05 -28.90 -15.93
CA VAL A 17 -11.03 -27.48 -16.28
C VAL A 17 -10.63 -26.74 -15.02
N GLY A 18 -9.34 -26.44 -14.90
CA GLY A 18 -8.83 -25.52 -13.90
C GLY A 18 -9.60 -24.21 -14.05
N GLY A 19 -10.32 -23.83 -13.00
CA GLY A 19 -10.98 -22.54 -12.93
C GLY A 19 -9.92 -21.46 -13.12
N PHE A 20 -9.90 -20.84 -14.30
CA PHE A 20 -9.18 -19.61 -14.50
C PHE A 20 -9.82 -18.58 -13.57
N ALA A 21 -9.11 -18.20 -12.50
CA ALA A 21 -9.45 -17.03 -11.72
C ALA A 21 -9.37 -15.82 -12.66
N TRP A 22 -10.52 -15.43 -13.21
CA TRP A 22 -10.65 -14.20 -13.97
C TRP A 22 -10.25 -13.04 -13.06
N ALA A 23 -9.29 -12.23 -13.51
CA ALA A 23 -9.10 -10.91 -12.94
C ALA A 23 -10.46 -10.18 -13.03
N ALA A 24 -10.93 -9.64 -11.92
CA ALA A 24 -12.20 -8.92 -11.88
C ALA A 24 -12.22 -7.88 -13.02
N SER A 25 -13.26 -7.95 -13.86
CA SER A 25 -13.44 -6.97 -14.92
C SER A 25 -13.58 -5.58 -14.26
N PRO A 26 -13.06 -4.49 -14.88
CA PRO A 26 -13.14 -3.12 -14.33
C PRO A 26 -14.56 -2.64 -13.95
N SER A 27 -15.60 -3.40 -14.32
CA SER A 27 -17.02 -3.17 -14.01
C SER A 27 -17.44 -3.49 -12.57
N GLU A 28 -16.61 -4.13 -11.72
CA GLU A 28 -17.02 -4.57 -10.36
C GLU A 28 -16.27 -3.89 -9.19
N LEU A 29 -15.64 -2.74 -9.42
CA LEU A 29 -15.05 -1.98 -8.30
C LEU A 29 -16.18 -1.37 -7.44
N PRO A 30 -16.10 -1.45 -6.10
CA PRO A 30 -17.07 -0.81 -5.22
C PRO A 30 -17.26 0.68 -5.56
N PRO A 31 -18.44 1.28 -5.31
CA PRO A 31 -18.64 2.72 -5.41
C PRO A 31 -17.49 3.48 -4.70
N GLY A 32 -17.01 4.63 -5.18
CA GLY A 32 -15.91 5.37 -4.52
C GLY A 32 -14.48 4.78 -4.64
N VAL A 33 -14.30 3.47 -4.87
CA VAL A 33 -12.98 2.88 -5.15
C VAL A 33 -12.50 3.26 -6.55
N ARG A 34 -13.39 3.25 -7.54
CA ARG A 34 -13.02 3.66 -8.91
C ARG A 34 -12.49 5.10 -8.97
N PRO A 35 -13.18 6.12 -8.43
CA PRO A 35 -12.65 7.49 -8.37
C PRO A 35 -11.28 7.60 -7.67
N LEU A 36 -11.03 6.77 -6.66
CA LEU A 36 -9.75 6.76 -5.93
C LEU A 36 -8.62 6.30 -6.86
N LEU A 37 -8.83 5.18 -7.53
CA LEU A 37 -7.87 4.59 -8.45
C LEU A 37 -7.65 5.46 -9.70
N GLU A 38 -8.72 6.04 -10.26
CA GLU A 38 -8.64 6.96 -11.41
C GLU A 38 -7.91 8.25 -11.04
N THR A 39 -8.15 8.80 -9.84
CA THR A 39 -7.41 9.98 -9.37
C THR A 39 -5.93 9.66 -9.19
N ALA A 40 -5.61 8.53 -8.57
CA ALA A 40 -4.22 8.11 -8.37
C ALA A 40 -3.51 7.86 -9.71
N GLN A 41 -4.19 7.20 -10.65
CA GLN A 41 -3.69 6.98 -12.00
C GLN A 41 -3.48 8.29 -12.76
N ALA A 42 -4.45 9.20 -12.76
CA ALA A 42 -4.37 10.46 -13.48
C ALA A 42 -3.19 11.31 -13.00
N ILE A 43 -2.95 11.35 -11.68
CA ILE A 43 -1.78 12.01 -11.11
C ILE A 43 -0.52 11.30 -11.59
N ASN A 44 -0.37 10.00 -11.34
CA ASN A 44 0.83 9.23 -11.71
C ASN A 44 1.20 9.38 -13.20
N ASN A 45 0.21 9.21 -14.09
CA ASN A 45 0.45 9.24 -15.53
C ASN A 45 0.78 10.64 -16.04
N GLY A 46 0.26 11.67 -15.37
CA GLY A 46 0.58 13.06 -15.64
C GLY A 46 1.77 13.60 -14.88
N LEU A 47 2.48 12.81 -14.04
CA LEU A 47 3.65 13.28 -13.32
C LEU A 47 4.74 13.74 -14.30
N THR A 48 5.15 15.00 -14.15
CA THR A 48 6.34 15.58 -14.77
C THR A 48 7.50 15.62 -13.79
N GLN A 49 7.21 15.77 -12.49
CA GLN A 49 8.20 15.71 -11.41
C GLN A 49 7.63 15.06 -10.15
N THR A 50 8.46 14.31 -9.44
CA THR A 50 8.12 13.81 -8.11
C THR A 50 9.36 13.64 -7.24
N SER A 51 9.20 13.81 -5.92
CA SER A 51 10.22 13.48 -4.92
C SER A 51 9.56 12.99 -3.64
N TYR A 52 10.24 12.10 -2.92
CA TYR A 52 9.79 11.70 -1.58
C TYR A 52 10.09 12.85 -0.61
N ALA A 53 9.09 13.53 -0.04
CA ALA A 53 9.36 14.68 0.83
C ALA A 53 8.22 14.92 1.82
N TYR A 54 8.54 15.34 3.05
CA TYR A 54 7.51 15.87 3.95
C TYR A 54 7.31 17.35 3.63
N THR A 55 6.57 17.65 2.55
CA THR A 55 6.33 19.01 2.09
C THR A 55 4.84 19.29 1.97
N GLN A 56 4.44 20.49 2.34
CA GLN A 56 3.05 20.93 2.35
C GLN A 56 2.85 22.15 1.46
N ALA A 57 1.67 22.24 0.87
CA ALA A 57 1.15 23.45 0.25
C ALA A 57 0.76 24.50 1.33
N PRO A 58 0.53 25.77 0.96
CA PRO A 58 0.16 26.82 1.92
C PRO A 58 -1.10 26.52 2.75
N ASP A 59 -2.01 25.71 2.21
CA ASP A 59 -3.23 25.24 2.89
C ASP A 59 -2.98 24.04 3.85
N GLY A 60 -1.71 23.64 4.02
CA GLY A 60 -1.31 22.53 4.87
C GLY A 60 -1.50 21.14 4.26
N GLN A 61 -2.01 21.03 3.03
CA GLN A 61 -2.15 19.74 2.33
C GLN A 61 -0.80 19.24 1.82
N PRO A 62 -0.63 17.91 1.60
CA PRO A 62 0.54 17.38 0.89
C PRO A 62 0.76 18.10 -0.44
N LEU A 63 2.02 18.42 -0.78
CA LEU A 63 2.36 19.20 -1.97
C LEU A 63 2.21 18.38 -3.27
N ILE A 64 0.97 18.20 -3.71
CA ILE A 64 0.59 17.55 -4.96
C ILE A 64 -0.24 18.54 -5.78
N GLN A 65 0.33 19.00 -6.90
CA GLN A 65 -0.21 20.14 -7.65
C GLN A 65 -0.28 19.84 -9.14
N ARG A 66 -1.39 20.26 -9.76
CA ARG A 66 -1.50 20.29 -11.21
C ARG A 66 -0.79 21.54 -11.73
N ARG A 67 0.04 21.36 -12.74
CA ARG A 67 0.75 22.39 -13.52
C ARG A 67 0.21 22.40 -14.95
N GLU A 68 0.66 23.36 -15.75
CA GLU A 68 0.29 23.46 -17.17
C GLU A 68 0.71 22.21 -17.96
N ASP A 69 1.88 21.65 -17.63
CA ASP A 69 2.51 20.52 -18.33
C ASP A 69 2.22 19.15 -17.70
N GLY A 70 1.52 19.10 -16.56
CA GLY A 70 1.18 17.85 -15.88
C GLY A 70 0.99 17.98 -14.38
N TRP A 71 1.60 17.09 -13.61
CA TRP A 71 1.52 17.04 -12.16
C TRP A 71 2.91 17.04 -11.52
N THR A 72 3.01 17.73 -10.39
CA THR A 72 4.16 17.65 -9.48
C THR A 72 3.71 17.05 -8.16
N ALA A 73 4.47 16.08 -7.62
CA ALA A 73 4.20 15.47 -6.32
C ALA A 73 5.44 15.40 -5.44
N TYR A 74 5.51 16.25 -4.40
CA TYR A 74 6.58 16.27 -3.40
C TYR A 74 5.98 15.87 -2.06
N THR A 75 5.94 14.58 -1.81
CA THR A 75 5.14 14.01 -0.73
C THR A 75 5.77 12.74 -0.19
N ASP A 76 5.50 12.41 1.07
CA ASP A 76 5.87 11.15 1.69
C ASP A 76 4.75 10.12 1.49
N CYS A 77 4.98 8.87 1.91
CA CYS A 77 3.99 7.79 1.77
C CYS A 77 2.65 8.16 2.42
N SER A 78 2.73 8.81 3.58
CA SER A 78 1.58 9.24 4.37
C SER A 78 0.83 10.39 3.70
N GLY A 79 1.54 11.39 3.17
CA GLY A 79 0.98 12.51 2.45
C GLY A 79 0.33 12.08 1.14
N TRP A 80 0.94 11.16 0.39
CA TRP A 80 0.37 10.58 -0.82
C TRP A 80 -1.01 9.96 -0.56
N VAL A 81 -1.09 9.03 0.38
CA VAL A 81 -2.36 8.35 0.70
C VAL A 81 -3.36 9.33 1.33
N SER A 82 -2.91 10.23 2.20
CA SER A 82 -3.79 11.23 2.82
C SER A 82 -4.39 12.21 1.81
N TYR A 83 -3.63 12.63 0.80
CA TYR A 83 -4.13 13.46 -0.28
C TYR A 83 -5.22 12.73 -1.08
N LEU A 84 -4.95 11.48 -1.49
CA LEU A 84 -5.91 10.69 -2.28
C LEU A 84 -7.19 10.42 -1.51
N VAL A 85 -7.09 9.91 -0.27
CA VAL A 85 -8.25 9.59 0.56
C VAL A 85 -8.97 10.86 0.98
N GLY A 86 -8.27 11.93 1.35
CA GLY A 86 -8.89 13.21 1.70
C GLY A 86 -9.68 13.83 0.56
N LYS A 87 -9.19 13.69 -0.67
CA LYS A 87 -9.85 14.21 -1.88
C LYS A 87 -11.05 13.40 -2.33
N VAL A 88 -10.96 12.07 -2.27
CA VAL A 88 -11.94 11.17 -2.89
C VAL A 88 -12.87 10.49 -1.89
N LEU A 89 -12.38 10.27 -0.67
CA LEU A 89 -13.04 9.55 0.41
C LEU A 89 -13.03 10.40 1.70
N PRO A 90 -13.61 11.61 1.68
CA PRO A 90 -13.46 12.59 2.76
C PRO A 90 -14.02 12.09 4.10
N THR A 91 -15.11 11.32 4.09
CA THR A 91 -15.66 10.70 5.31
C THR A 91 -14.68 9.71 5.94
N GLN A 92 -14.01 8.92 5.10
CA GLN A 92 -13.03 7.93 5.54
C GLN A 92 -11.78 8.61 6.08
N TYR A 93 -11.29 9.65 5.38
CA TYR A 93 -10.16 10.44 5.86
C TYR A 93 -10.47 11.14 7.19
N ALA A 94 -11.67 11.72 7.32
CA ALA A 94 -12.11 12.37 8.55
C ALA A 94 -12.15 11.41 9.75
N ALA A 95 -12.53 10.15 9.54
CA ALA A 95 -12.50 9.13 10.60
C ALA A 95 -11.07 8.86 11.11
N VAL A 96 -10.10 8.74 10.21
CA VAL A 96 -8.69 8.55 10.60
C VAL A 96 -8.10 9.81 11.24
N MET A 97 -8.45 10.99 10.75
CA MET A 97 -8.05 12.27 11.36
C MET A 97 -8.63 12.47 12.76
N LYS A 98 -9.89 12.05 12.98
CA LYS A 98 -10.50 12.02 14.31
C LYS A 98 -9.73 11.08 15.23
N PHE A 99 -9.45 9.86 14.79
CA PHE A 99 -8.65 8.90 15.55
C PHE A 99 -7.26 9.41 15.89
N LYS A 100 -6.56 10.02 14.91
CA LYS A 100 -5.27 10.70 15.12
C LYS A 100 -5.36 11.72 16.25
N THR A 101 -6.35 12.61 16.20
CA THR A 101 -6.50 13.69 17.19
C THR A 101 -6.83 13.16 18.58
N GLU A 102 -7.74 12.19 18.69
CA GLU A 102 -8.19 11.63 19.96
C GLU A 102 -7.16 10.69 20.60
N ARG A 103 -6.48 9.86 19.80
CA ARG A 103 -5.58 8.82 20.29
C ARG A 103 -4.11 9.19 20.22
N PHE A 104 -3.74 10.21 19.47
CA PHE A 104 -2.36 10.66 19.37
C PHE A 104 -2.27 12.18 19.43
N PRO A 105 -2.50 12.81 20.61
CA PRO A 105 -2.54 14.27 20.75
C PRO A 105 -1.28 15.00 20.24
N ARG A 106 -0.15 14.30 20.17
CA ARG A 106 1.14 14.83 19.70
C ARG A 106 1.34 14.74 18.20
N GLU A 107 0.54 13.93 17.53
CA GLU A 107 0.47 13.88 16.07
C GLU A 107 -0.31 15.06 15.50
N THR A 108 -1.04 15.82 16.34
CA THR A 108 -1.78 17.02 15.89
C THR A 108 -0.90 18.09 15.26
N LYS A 109 0.40 18.12 15.59
CA LYS A 109 1.39 19.02 14.95
C LYS A 109 1.66 18.71 13.47
N TRP A 110 1.30 17.51 13.01
CA TRP A 110 1.43 17.09 11.63
C TRP A 110 0.07 17.21 10.95
N ASN A 111 0.01 17.73 9.72
CA ASN A 111 -1.27 18.01 9.07
C ASN A 111 -2.01 16.75 8.61
N TRP A 112 -1.30 15.65 8.41
CA TRP A 112 -1.84 14.34 8.04
C TRP A 112 -1.35 13.23 8.98
N PRO A 113 -2.05 12.08 9.06
CA PRO A 113 -1.63 10.95 9.86
C PRO A 113 -0.40 10.29 9.23
N ARG A 114 0.63 10.06 10.04
CA ARG A 114 1.79 9.25 9.64
C ARG A 114 1.43 7.76 9.57
N ALA A 115 2.23 6.96 8.88
CA ALA A 115 1.96 5.54 8.61
C ALA A 115 1.54 4.73 9.85
N PHE A 116 2.25 4.84 10.97
CA PHE A 116 1.88 4.12 12.20
C PHE A 116 0.47 4.48 12.74
N VAL A 117 -0.04 5.68 12.47
CA VAL A 117 -1.40 6.08 12.90
C VAL A 117 -2.45 5.36 12.04
N TRP A 118 -2.20 5.25 10.75
CA TRP A 118 -3.02 4.46 9.84
C TRP A 118 -2.98 2.96 10.18
N GLU A 119 -1.78 2.44 10.46
CA GLU A 119 -1.59 1.08 10.94
C GLU A 119 -2.41 0.83 12.22
N ALA A 120 -2.25 1.69 13.24
CA ALA A 120 -2.96 1.55 14.50
C ALA A 120 -4.49 1.65 14.33
N TRP A 121 -4.96 2.49 13.39
CA TRP A 121 -6.38 2.57 13.05
C TRP A 121 -6.87 1.25 12.43
N PHE A 122 -6.19 0.75 11.40
CA PHE A 122 -6.56 -0.50 10.73
C PHE A 122 -6.46 -1.71 11.65
N HIS A 123 -5.46 -1.76 12.52
CA HIS A 123 -5.30 -2.82 13.51
C HIS A 123 -6.48 -2.86 14.50
N GLY A 124 -7.01 -1.69 14.86
CA GLY A 124 -8.15 -1.55 15.76
C GLY A 124 -9.50 -1.87 15.12
N LEU A 125 -9.56 -2.10 13.80
CA LEU A 125 -10.80 -2.48 13.13
C LEU A 125 -11.16 -3.92 13.53
N GLY A 126 -12.36 -4.10 14.09
CA GLY A 126 -12.89 -5.43 14.39
C GLY A 126 -13.12 -6.27 13.13
N ALA A 127 -13.18 -7.60 13.29
CA ALA A 127 -13.45 -8.53 12.19
C ALA A 127 -14.84 -8.35 11.56
N ALA A 128 -15.80 -7.81 12.32
CA ALA A 128 -17.12 -7.42 11.83
C ALA A 128 -17.21 -5.89 11.76
N PRO A 129 -17.46 -5.30 10.57
CA PRO A 129 -17.58 -3.86 10.44
C PRO A 129 -18.86 -3.34 11.11
N ALA A 130 -18.73 -2.26 11.88
CA ALA A 130 -19.88 -1.54 12.39
C ALA A 130 -20.71 -0.96 11.22
N PRO A 131 -22.04 -0.77 11.36
CA PRO A 131 -22.91 -0.25 10.30
C PRO A 131 -22.49 1.10 9.69
N SER A 132 -21.69 1.89 10.41
CA SER A 132 -21.15 3.18 9.97
C SER A 132 -19.61 3.20 9.90
N ALA A 133 -18.97 2.02 9.82
CA ALA A 133 -17.52 1.95 9.77
C ALA A 133 -17.00 2.61 8.49
N ALA A 134 -16.00 3.49 8.62
CA ALA A 134 -15.32 4.09 7.47
C ALA A 134 -14.44 3.08 6.72
N PHE A 135 -13.96 2.05 7.42
CA PHE A 135 -13.11 1.00 6.87
C PHE A 135 -13.51 -0.36 7.45
N THR A 136 -13.27 -1.42 6.70
CA THR A 136 -13.27 -2.79 7.18
C THR A 136 -11.85 -3.34 7.23
N ALA A 137 -11.53 -4.18 8.20
CA ALA A 137 -10.26 -4.91 8.21
C ALA A 137 -10.20 -5.92 7.05
N VAL A 138 -9.06 -6.02 6.39
CA VAL A 138 -8.72 -7.16 5.52
C VAL A 138 -7.63 -7.96 6.23
N THR A 139 -8.02 -9.08 6.85
CA THR A 139 -7.12 -9.89 7.69
C THR A 139 -6.33 -10.93 6.92
N ASP A 140 -6.75 -11.23 5.69
CA ASP A 140 -6.08 -12.16 4.78
C ASP A 140 -5.55 -11.37 3.58
N LEU A 141 -4.22 -11.23 3.48
CA LEU A 141 -3.56 -10.51 2.40
C LEU A 141 -3.92 -11.10 1.02
N ARG A 142 -4.26 -12.39 0.93
CA ARG A 142 -4.67 -13.02 -0.33
C ARG A 142 -5.97 -12.42 -0.87
N GLN A 143 -6.74 -11.73 -0.03
CA GLN A 143 -8.01 -11.10 -0.36
C GLN A 143 -7.88 -9.60 -0.63
N VAL A 144 -6.67 -9.04 -0.66
CA VAL A 144 -6.47 -7.64 -1.05
C VAL A 144 -6.96 -7.38 -2.46
N ARG A 145 -7.56 -6.21 -2.65
CA ARG A 145 -8.08 -5.76 -3.93
C ARG A 145 -7.70 -4.30 -4.18
N PRO A 146 -7.76 -3.85 -5.44
CA PRO A 146 -7.56 -2.44 -5.76
C PRO A 146 -8.42 -1.53 -4.88
N GLY A 147 -7.81 -0.48 -4.33
CA GLY A 147 -8.46 0.46 -3.42
C GLY A 147 -8.28 0.15 -1.93
N ASP A 148 -7.82 -1.06 -1.58
CA ASP A 148 -7.37 -1.34 -0.22
C ASP A 148 -6.09 -0.53 0.09
N ILE A 149 -5.87 -0.25 1.37
CA ILE A 149 -4.71 0.50 1.85
C ILE A 149 -3.96 -0.39 2.84
N ILE A 150 -2.67 -0.62 2.58
CA ILE A 150 -1.80 -1.36 3.48
C ILE A 150 -0.95 -0.36 4.24
N ALA A 151 -0.90 -0.49 5.57
CA ALA A 151 -0.05 0.30 6.43
C ALA A 151 0.72 -0.61 7.38
N TRP A 152 1.94 -0.21 7.73
CA TRP A 152 2.71 -0.88 8.77
C TRP A 152 3.45 0.09 9.68
N CYS A 153 3.87 -0.45 10.81
CA CYS A 153 4.71 0.19 11.81
C CYS A 153 5.90 -0.74 12.11
N LEU A 154 6.98 -0.18 12.66
CA LEU A 154 8.14 -0.92 13.13
C LEU A 154 8.54 -0.47 14.54
N GLY A 155 9.04 -1.42 15.34
CA GLY A 155 9.51 -1.22 16.71
C GLY A 155 8.49 -0.52 17.60
N ASP A 156 8.99 0.47 18.35
CA ASP A 156 8.19 1.27 19.29
C ASP A 156 6.98 1.97 18.66
N TRP A 157 6.99 2.20 17.33
CA TRP A 157 5.86 2.83 16.64
C TRP A 157 4.62 1.94 16.60
N CYS A 158 4.78 0.63 16.79
CA CYS A 158 3.66 -0.29 16.88
C CYS A 158 2.93 -0.25 18.22
N SER A 159 3.51 0.35 19.26
CA SER A 159 2.91 0.36 20.59
C SER A 159 2.09 1.64 20.81
N ALA A 160 0.83 1.63 20.35
CA ALA A 160 -0.05 2.79 20.45
C ALA A 160 -0.22 3.32 21.90
N SER A 161 -0.32 2.42 22.87
CA SER A 161 -0.42 2.78 24.30
C SER A 161 0.84 3.46 24.83
N HIS A 162 2.03 3.01 24.40
CA HIS A 162 3.29 3.66 24.73
C HIS A 162 3.38 5.06 24.09
N LEU A 163 2.99 5.20 22.83
CA LEU A 163 3.02 6.48 22.13
C LEU A 163 2.03 7.52 22.69
N GLN A 164 0.89 7.06 23.21
CA GLN A 164 -0.12 7.91 23.87
C GLN A 164 0.43 8.63 25.11
N THR A 165 1.31 7.97 25.86
CA THR A 165 1.80 8.46 27.16
C THR A 165 3.19 9.09 27.09
N ARG A 166 3.96 8.83 26.03
CA ARG A 166 5.34 9.33 25.90
C ARG A 166 5.42 10.83 25.88
N LYS A 167 6.41 11.40 26.60
CA LYS A 167 6.67 12.85 26.67
C LYS A 167 7.52 13.45 25.53
N SER A 168 8.16 12.62 24.72
CA SER A 168 8.77 13.05 23.45
C SER A 168 8.97 11.86 22.49
N ALA A 169 9.16 12.17 21.19
CA ALA A 169 9.64 11.21 20.20
C ALA A 169 11.17 11.05 20.20
N ARG A 170 11.88 11.74 21.11
CA ARG A 170 13.34 11.62 21.26
C ARG A 170 13.67 10.19 21.68
N GLY A 171 14.58 9.54 20.96
CA GLY A 171 14.97 8.14 21.19
C GLY A 171 14.07 7.10 20.51
N LEU A 172 13.02 7.51 19.79
CA LEU A 172 12.32 6.61 18.87
C LEU A 172 13.10 6.53 17.54
N ASN A 173 12.99 5.39 16.85
CA ASN A 173 13.42 5.29 15.46
C ASN A 173 12.73 6.38 14.62
N LYS A 174 13.40 6.95 13.63
CA LYS A 174 12.78 7.92 12.72
C LYS A 174 11.82 7.26 11.73
N ASP A 175 12.04 5.99 11.42
CA ASP A 175 11.14 5.21 10.57
C ASP A 175 9.86 4.87 11.34
N THR A 176 8.76 5.48 10.92
CA THR A 176 7.43 5.26 11.52
C THR A 176 6.66 4.14 10.83
N GLY A 177 7.29 3.41 9.91
CA GLY A 177 6.65 2.51 8.98
C GLY A 177 6.17 3.22 7.72
N HIS A 178 5.31 2.55 6.96
CA HIS A 178 4.92 2.99 5.61
C HIS A 178 3.45 2.72 5.32
N ILE A 179 2.92 3.39 4.30
CA ILE A 179 1.54 3.24 3.84
C ILE A 179 1.44 3.39 2.33
N LEU A 180 0.59 2.59 1.70
CA LEU A 180 0.47 2.52 0.25
C LEU A 180 -0.95 2.20 -0.21
N LEU A 181 -1.25 2.53 -1.46
CA LEU A 181 -2.50 2.19 -2.13
C LEU A 181 -2.32 0.92 -2.96
N VAL A 182 -3.20 -0.07 -2.73
CA VAL A 182 -3.25 -1.30 -3.53
C VAL A 182 -3.86 -1.01 -4.90
N MET A 183 -3.16 -1.41 -5.95
CA MET A 183 -3.57 -1.21 -7.35
C MET A 183 -3.97 -2.52 -8.06
N GLY A 184 -3.74 -3.67 -7.43
CA GLY A 184 -3.99 -4.99 -8.00
C GLY A 184 -4.24 -6.04 -6.92
N THR A 185 -4.63 -7.24 -7.34
CA THR A 185 -4.77 -8.38 -6.42
C THR A 185 -3.40 -8.95 -6.05
N ALA A 186 -3.31 -9.59 -4.89
CA ALA A 186 -2.12 -10.36 -4.52
C ALA A 186 -1.88 -11.51 -5.51
N LYS A 187 -0.63 -11.73 -5.90
CA LYS A 187 -0.19 -12.87 -6.72
C LYS A 187 0.86 -13.67 -5.96
N GLN A 188 0.67 -14.97 -5.83
CA GLN A 188 1.66 -15.81 -5.17
C GLN A 188 2.96 -15.84 -5.99
N VAL A 189 4.08 -15.55 -5.34
CA VAL A 189 5.43 -15.60 -5.91
C VAL A 189 6.15 -16.88 -5.48
N SER A 190 5.95 -17.29 -4.23
CA SER A 190 6.49 -18.54 -3.69
C SER A 190 5.44 -19.24 -2.82
N PRO A 191 5.23 -20.55 -2.99
CA PRO A 191 4.45 -21.32 -2.03
C PRO A 191 5.13 -21.38 -0.66
N ALA A 192 4.37 -21.71 0.37
CA ALA A 192 4.96 -22.08 1.65
C ALA A 192 5.69 -23.41 1.50
N SER A 193 6.80 -23.56 2.22
CA SER A 193 7.56 -24.81 2.35
C SER A 193 8.03 -24.98 3.78
N ASP A 194 8.68 -26.10 4.11
CA ASP A 194 9.12 -26.38 5.47
C ASP A 194 9.94 -25.22 6.06
N GLY A 195 9.37 -24.58 7.10
CA GLY A 195 9.96 -23.42 7.78
C GLY A 195 9.96 -22.09 7.01
N THR A 196 9.43 -22.05 5.78
CA THR A 196 9.42 -20.85 4.93
C THR A 196 7.97 -20.40 4.63
N PRO A 197 7.57 -19.18 5.01
CA PRO A 197 6.24 -18.65 4.70
C PRO A 197 6.00 -18.51 3.20
N ALA A 198 4.73 -18.58 2.78
CA ALA A 198 4.35 -18.23 1.42
C ALA A 198 4.59 -16.73 1.17
N VAL A 199 4.99 -16.38 -0.06
CA VAL A 199 5.27 -15.01 -0.49
C VAL A 199 4.28 -14.59 -1.56
N TYR A 200 3.69 -13.41 -1.40
CA TYR A 200 2.77 -12.80 -2.34
C TYR A 200 3.28 -11.43 -2.78
N SER A 201 3.21 -11.15 -4.07
CA SER A 201 3.43 -9.84 -4.67
C SER A 201 2.11 -9.06 -4.69
N VAL A 202 2.11 -7.85 -4.14
CA VAL A 202 0.97 -6.94 -4.19
C VAL A 202 1.35 -5.72 -5.05
N PRO A 203 0.64 -5.46 -6.15
CA PRO A 203 0.83 -4.26 -6.96
C PRO A 203 0.31 -3.03 -6.22
N VAL A 204 1.13 -1.98 -6.17
CA VAL A 204 0.88 -0.77 -5.39
C VAL A 204 1.21 0.49 -6.18
N LEU A 205 0.62 1.60 -5.74
CA LEU A 205 1.03 2.94 -6.11
C LEU A 205 1.29 3.70 -4.81
N ASP A 206 2.57 4.00 -4.58
CA ASP A 206 3.06 4.52 -3.32
C ASP A 206 3.91 5.77 -3.56
N ALA A 207 4.38 6.37 -2.47
CA ALA A 207 5.48 7.33 -2.51
C ALA A 207 6.58 6.81 -1.61
N SER A 208 7.79 6.63 -2.15
CA SER A 208 8.92 6.08 -1.39
C SER A 208 10.26 6.56 -1.94
N ASN A 209 11.28 6.46 -1.10
CA ASN A 209 12.69 6.54 -1.49
C ASN A 209 13.36 5.15 -1.60
N LEU A 210 12.61 4.06 -1.41
CA LEU A 210 13.04 2.67 -1.54
C LEU A 210 12.50 2.00 -2.80
N LYS A 211 13.40 1.37 -3.56
CA LYS A 211 13.06 0.68 -4.80
C LYS A 211 11.99 -0.38 -4.54
N HIS A 212 11.07 -0.50 -5.48
CA HIS A 212 10.04 -1.53 -5.48
C HIS A 212 10.41 -2.68 -6.40
N HIS A 213 9.73 -3.83 -6.23
CA HIS A 213 9.70 -4.84 -7.28
C HIS A 213 8.95 -4.30 -8.51
N ALA A 214 9.26 -4.83 -9.69
CA ALA A 214 8.50 -4.51 -10.90
C ALA A 214 7.07 -5.04 -10.80
N ALA A 215 6.08 -4.20 -11.07
CA ALA A 215 4.68 -4.61 -11.16
C ALA A 215 4.37 -5.02 -12.61
N GLU A 216 4.74 -6.23 -13.00
CA GLU A 216 4.44 -6.75 -14.35
C GLU A 216 2.93 -6.90 -14.57
N GLY A 217 2.32 -5.94 -15.27
CA GLY A 217 0.94 -6.02 -15.80
C GLY A 217 -0.15 -6.27 -14.76
N ALA A 218 0.10 -5.93 -13.48
CA ALA A 218 -0.73 -6.39 -12.36
C ALA A 218 -1.64 -5.30 -11.75
N SER A 219 -1.51 -4.05 -12.18
CA SER A 219 -2.46 -2.99 -11.83
C SER A 219 -3.74 -3.11 -12.66
N VAL A 220 -4.90 -2.87 -12.07
CA VAL A 220 -6.19 -2.83 -12.80
C VAL A 220 -6.32 -1.64 -13.74
N LEU A 221 -5.45 -0.64 -13.59
CA LEU A 221 -5.36 0.54 -14.44
C LEU A 221 -3.94 0.68 -15.00
N PRO A 222 -3.75 1.06 -16.27
CA PRO A 222 -2.41 1.25 -16.83
C PRO A 222 -1.68 2.40 -16.13
N LEU A 223 -0.53 2.11 -15.53
CA LEU A 223 0.31 3.08 -14.84
C LEU A 223 1.58 3.33 -15.66
N LYS A 224 1.88 4.60 -15.91
CA LYS A 224 3.18 5.02 -16.45
C LYS A 224 4.24 4.63 -15.44
N ALA A 225 5.26 3.90 -15.89
CA ALA A 225 6.48 3.68 -15.12
C ALA A 225 7.22 5.02 -15.01
N VAL A 226 6.83 5.83 -14.05
CA VAL A 226 7.56 7.06 -13.72
C VAL A 226 8.85 6.64 -13.03
N ARG A 227 10.00 7.11 -13.54
CA ARG A 227 11.30 6.86 -12.92
C ARG A 227 11.44 7.73 -11.67
N SER A 228 10.75 7.37 -10.59
CA SER A 228 10.91 7.97 -9.25
C SER A 228 12.31 7.75 -8.65
N TYR A 229 13.24 7.14 -9.40
CA TYR A 229 14.60 6.79 -8.96
C TYR A 229 15.73 7.43 -9.78
N ALA A 230 15.45 8.44 -10.63
CA ALA A 230 16.54 9.17 -11.28
C ALA A 230 17.42 9.84 -10.21
N GLY A 231 18.71 9.48 -10.15
CA GLY A 231 19.65 9.97 -9.14
C GLY A 231 19.84 9.08 -7.89
N CYS A 232 19.10 7.96 -7.78
CA CYS A 232 19.26 7.01 -6.66
C CYS A 232 20.26 5.89 -7.00
N GLY A 233 21.42 5.86 -6.33
CA GLY A 233 22.42 4.81 -6.51
C GLY A 233 23.63 4.95 -5.56
N PRO A 234 24.57 3.98 -5.59
CA PRO A 234 25.81 4.07 -4.81
C PRO A 234 26.53 5.40 -5.08
N GLY A 235 26.80 6.18 -4.04
CA GLY A 235 27.43 7.51 -4.15
C GLY A 235 26.44 8.70 -4.23
N ALA A 236 25.12 8.46 -4.27
CA ALA A 236 24.15 9.51 -4.02
C ALA A 236 24.27 9.96 -2.55
N LYS A 237 24.30 11.28 -2.32
CA LYS A 237 24.32 11.83 -0.95
C LYS A 237 23.04 11.42 -0.23
N ASP A 238 23.15 11.12 1.07
CA ASP A 238 22.00 10.90 1.94
C ASP A 238 21.04 12.09 1.80
N TYR A 239 19.84 11.80 1.33
CA TYR A 239 18.82 12.81 1.12
C TYR A 239 18.01 13.01 2.41
N ASP A 240 17.99 14.25 2.93
CA ASP A 240 17.07 14.64 4.00
C ASP A 240 15.76 15.15 3.40
N PRO A 241 14.65 14.39 3.48
CA PRO A 241 13.35 14.80 2.93
C PRO A 241 12.76 16.04 3.61
N ARG A 242 13.34 16.51 4.72
CA ARG A 242 12.96 17.75 5.42
C ARG A 242 13.72 18.98 4.90
N ALA A 243 14.81 18.77 4.16
CA ALA A 243 15.60 19.85 3.58
C ALA A 243 15.16 20.20 2.14
N TYR A 244 14.23 19.42 1.57
CA TYR A 244 13.70 19.65 0.22
C TYR A 244 13.01 21.01 0.12
N GLN A 245 13.33 21.77 -0.92
CA GLN A 245 12.62 22.99 -1.31
C GLN A 245 11.93 22.77 -2.66
N PRO A 246 10.66 23.18 -2.83
CA PRO A 246 9.96 23.13 -4.11
C PRO A 246 10.78 23.82 -5.22
N GLY A 247 10.90 23.16 -6.37
CA GLY A 247 11.69 23.67 -7.51
C GLY A 247 13.17 23.24 -7.52
N GLN A 248 13.67 22.60 -6.46
CA GLN A 248 14.94 21.89 -6.53
C GLN A 248 14.78 20.58 -7.31
N THR A 249 15.81 20.21 -8.07
CA THR A 249 15.89 18.92 -8.75
C THR A 249 15.62 17.80 -7.75
N PRO A 250 14.61 16.93 -8.00
CA PRO A 250 14.33 15.79 -7.14
C PRO A 250 15.59 14.95 -6.92
N THR A 251 15.95 14.76 -5.66
CA THR A 251 17.23 14.13 -5.30
C THR A 251 17.09 12.63 -5.17
N CYS A 252 15.94 12.10 -4.74
CA CYS A 252 15.64 10.67 -4.66
C CYS A 252 14.13 10.40 -4.46
N GLY A 253 13.64 9.27 -4.98
CA GLY A 253 12.30 8.75 -4.66
C GLY A 253 11.13 9.56 -5.21
N GLY A 254 9.93 9.19 -4.80
CA GLY A 254 8.69 9.89 -5.13
C GLY A 254 7.54 8.93 -5.39
N VAL A 255 6.46 9.46 -5.97
CA VAL A 255 5.28 8.69 -6.33
C VAL A 255 5.58 7.80 -7.53
N GLY A 256 5.24 6.52 -7.44
CA GLY A 256 5.37 5.61 -8.58
C GLY A 256 4.74 4.24 -8.37
N PRO A 257 4.53 3.49 -9.46
CA PRO A 257 4.02 2.13 -9.38
C PRO A 257 5.13 1.17 -9.01
N GLY A 258 4.76 0.10 -8.30
CA GLY A 258 5.66 -0.99 -7.96
C GLY A 258 4.90 -2.18 -7.40
N ALA A 259 5.64 -3.19 -6.96
CA ALA A 259 5.10 -4.26 -6.15
C ALA A 259 5.88 -4.39 -4.85
N ILE A 260 5.15 -4.70 -3.78
CA ILE A 260 5.71 -5.07 -2.48
C ILE A 260 5.46 -6.56 -2.28
N TYR A 261 6.48 -7.27 -1.83
CA TYR A 261 6.35 -8.68 -1.51
C TYR A 261 6.00 -8.83 -0.04
N PHE A 262 5.08 -9.73 0.28
CA PHE A 262 4.62 -9.99 1.63
C PHE A 262 4.71 -11.47 1.96
N GLN A 263 5.25 -11.77 3.13
CA GLN A 263 5.14 -13.08 3.77
C GLN A 263 3.82 -13.17 4.52
N VAL A 264 3.15 -14.32 4.44
CA VAL A 264 1.88 -14.56 5.12
C VAL A 264 1.90 -15.83 5.98
N ASP A 265 1.09 -15.85 7.04
CA ASP A 265 0.86 -17.05 7.85
C ASP A 265 -0.08 -18.04 7.15
N ALA A 266 -0.34 -19.19 7.77
CA ALA A 266 -1.26 -20.21 7.23
C ALA A 266 -2.69 -19.69 7.01
N ARG A 267 -3.10 -18.63 7.73
CA ARG A 267 -4.41 -17.96 7.59
C ARG A 267 -4.37 -16.83 6.56
N GLY A 268 -3.21 -16.54 5.97
CA GLY A 268 -3.02 -15.45 5.03
C GLY A 268 -2.75 -14.10 5.69
N ALA A 269 -2.58 -14.04 7.02
CA ALA A 269 -2.28 -12.80 7.70
C ALA A 269 -0.85 -12.33 7.35
N PRO A 270 -0.64 -11.06 6.97
CA PRO A 270 0.68 -10.56 6.64
C PRO A 270 1.57 -10.53 7.88
N MET A 271 2.75 -11.15 7.78
CA MET A 271 3.73 -11.21 8.87
C MET A 271 5.04 -10.48 8.53
N GLY A 272 5.31 -10.25 7.24
CA GLY A 272 6.49 -9.53 6.81
C GLY A 272 6.34 -8.94 5.41
N PHE A 273 7.17 -7.97 5.06
CA PHE A 273 7.24 -7.31 3.76
C PHE A 273 8.68 -7.18 3.28
N GLN A 274 8.88 -7.13 1.97
CA GLN A 274 10.14 -6.83 1.29
C GLN A 274 9.85 -5.72 0.28
N PHE A 275 10.52 -4.57 0.45
CA PHE A 275 10.30 -3.38 -0.39
C PHE A 275 10.79 -3.61 -1.80
N GLY A 276 12.08 -3.90 -1.94
CA GLY A 276 12.75 -4.03 -3.21
C GLY A 276 13.48 -5.35 -3.38
N PRO A 277 13.88 -5.65 -4.63
CA PRO A 277 14.73 -6.77 -4.92
C PRO A 277 16.01 -6.72 -4.06
N ARG A 278 16.31 -7.83 -3.39
CA ARG A 278 17.47 -8.04 -2.50
C ARG A 278 17.37 -7.40 -1.11
N ASP A 279 16.28 -6.72 -0.78
CA ASP A 279 16.04 -6.29 0.59
C ASP A 279 15.75 -7.51 1.48
N ALA A 280 15.99 -7.39 2.79
CA ALA A 280 15.51 -8.41 3.73
C ALA A 280 13.98 -8.28 3.91
N PHE A 281 13.32 -9.37 4.31
CA PHE A 281 11.97 -9.26 4.84
C PHE A 281 11.98 -8.60 6.22
N HIS A 282 11.02 -7.71 6.45
CA HIS A 282 10.79 -6.98 7.70
C HIS A 282 9.35 -7.19 8.20
N PRO A 283 9.09 -7.19 9.51
CA PRO A 283 10.09 -7.17 10.57
C PRO A 283 10.91 -8.48 10.61
N LYS A 284 12.21 -8.38 10.91
CA LYS A 284 13.08 -9.54 11.16
C LYS A 284 13.46 -9.64 12.63
N PRO A 285 13.46 -10.82 13.29
CA PRO A 285 13.86 -10.90 14.69
C PRO A 285 15.22 -10.22 14.96
N PRO A 286 15.35 -9.42 16.04
CA PRO A 286 14.37 -9.16 17.11
C PRO A 286 13.43 -7.97 16.86
N GLU A 287 13.38 -7.44 15.63
CA GLU A 287 12.49 -6.33 15.24
C GLU A 287 11.03 -6.69 15.48
N GLN A 288 10.28 -5.73 16.02
CA GLN A 288 8.83 -5.82 16.11
C GLN A 288 8.23 -5.06 14.93
N GLY A 289 7.11 -5.55 14.40
CA GLY A 289 6.39 -4.87 13.34
C GLY A 289 4.96 -5.38 13.27
N ARG A 290 4.10 -4.57 12.67
CA ARG A 290 2.72 -4.94 12.41
C ARG A 290 2.30 -4.41 11.05
N ILE A 291 1.61 -5.23 10.29
CA ILE A 291 1.08 -4.91 8.97
C ILE A 291 -0.44 -5.04 9.06
N SER A 292 -1.15 -3.97 8.73
CA SER A 292 -2.60 -3.89 8.84
C SER A 292 -3.19 -3.34 7.53
N ILE A 293 -4.34 -3.85 7.13
CA ILE A 293 -4.96 -3.53 5.84
C ILE A 293 -6.37 -3.00 6.08
N GLY A 294 -6.62 -1.80 5.59
CA GLY A 294 -7.91 -1.14 5.63
C GLY A 294 -8.55 -1.10 4.25
N ARG A 295 -9.79 -1.55 4.17
CA ARG A 295 -10.63 -1.44 2.98
C ARG A 295 -11.67 -0.34 3.18
N PRO A 296 -11.67 0.72 2.37
CA PRO A 296 -12.68 1.77 2.46
C PRO A 296 -14.09 1.18 2.34
N VAL A 297 -14.97 1.54 3.26
CA VAL A 297 -16.41 1.27 3.14
C VAL A 297 -17.02 2.42 2.39
N THR A 298 -17.54 2.15 1.21
CA THR A 298 -18.16 3.15 0.36
C THR A 298 -19.65 2.82 0.23
N GLN A 299 -20.49 3.72 0.72
CA GLN A 299 -21.92 3.62 0.45
C GLN A 299 -22.15 3.95 -1.04
N ALA A 300 -23.04 3.20 -1.69
CA ALA A 300 -23.58 3.67 -2.96
C ALA A 300 -24.23 5.04 -2.73
N ALA A 301 -24.01 5.99 -3.63
CA ALA A 301 -24.73 7.25 -3.57
C ALA A 301 -26.24 6.94 -3.51
N ALA A 302 -26.93 7.50 -2.51
CA ALA A 302 -28.38 7.46 -2.48
C ALA A 302 -28.86 8.06 -3.82
N ARG A 303 -29.57 7.24 -4.61
CA ARG A 303 -30.17 7.67 -5.86
C ARG A 303 -31.36 8.58 -5.59
#